data_AF-A0A7I8LGT1-F1
#
_entry.id   AF-A0A7I8LGT1-F1
#
_cell.length_a   1.000
_cell.length_b   1.000
_cell.length_c   1.000
_cell.angle_alpha   90.00
_cell.angle_beta   90.00
_cell.angle_gamma   90.00
#
_symmetry.space_group_name_H-M   'P 1'
#
loop_
_entity.id
_entity.type
_entity.pdbx_description
1 polymer ?
#
loop_
_entity_poly.entity_id
_entity_poly.type
_entity_poly.pdbx_seq_one_letter_code
_entity_poly.pdbx_strand_id
1 'polypeptide(L)'
;MRGELSSSQQPTSSAISDGSALDSVDGNRGLVLLMQLEHILENDALIDELGFVHPTQLAALNAQSGVALSSDAIQSAAEIMSEGTVEGSIFYDGTVFWNRDHKLAISTTELPQLYVAGQKMFFDSIKKYKSSQNHDQSLQNDVLRHSKSLLLLCCDSGTAWNSRKLVISGNPSLSLLMSELQLSTLILSYSPKSENSWSHRRWVIKHIERVSGDPSDILGEESELVKRIAEKTKMNYRAWNHLCWLVSYMSRSQMLDELKFSRKWAELNVADNCCFQLRRRLMLKISEFKPENQCGDEGLLAKSEIYKIWEDEFRWNCLLIQRYIGREALWIHRRFLFQFWLNYLSTDPCLNPSDSRSCPAVLDVADFLQKELQLLLVCLSSPGDEFEDGRVQSEHARSYFFWILKHIPFGPLSGLWEKLRGVEELKALLRESSSPVKIHLWRSFLGRPIWDDLFGPT
;
A
#
# COMPACT_ATOMS: atom_id res chain seq x y z
N MET A 1 7.84 30.94 -30.75
CA MET A 1 7.44 31.74 -29.58
C MET A 1 7.66 30.87 -28.34
N ARG A 2 8.71 31.19 -27.58
CA ARG A 2 9.04 30.54 -26.31
C ARG A 2 8.13 31.12 -25.22
N GLY A 3 7.49 30.27 -24.43
CA GLY A 3 6.86 30.62 -23.17
C GLY A 3 7.56 29.83 -22.06
N GLU A 4 8.28 30.55 -21.22
CA GLU A 4 9.11 30.05 -20.14
C GLU A 4 8.28 29.55 -18.95
N LEU A 5 8.68 28.41 -18.40
CA LEU A 5 8.26 27.92 -17.09
C LEU A 5 8.92 28.79 -16.00
N SER A 6 8.11 29.51 -15.24
CA SER A 6 8.53 30.18 -14.01
C SER A 6 8.29 29.28 -12.80
N SER A 7 9.32 29.24 -11.96
CA SER A 7 9.55 28.43 -10.76
C SER A 7 8.49 28.58 -9.67
N SER A 8 8.00 27.45 -9.15
CA SER A 8 7.30 27.38 -7.86
C SER A 8 8.28 27.52 -6.70
N GLN A 9 8.16 28.62 -5.95
CA GLN A 9 8.95 28.90 -4.75
C GLN A 9 8.63 27.90 -3.62
N GLN A 10 9.68 27.34 -3.03
CA GLN A 10 9.64 26.68 -1.72
C GLN A 10 9.42 27.75 -0.62
N PRO A 11 8.66 27.47 0.46
CA PRO A 11 8.66 28.34 1.63
C PRO A 11 9.98 28.15 2.40
N THR A 12 10.79 29.20 2.40
CA THR A 12 12.03 29.31 3.18
C THR A 12 11.75 29.40 4.67
N SER A 13 12.55 28.67 5.45
CA SER A 13 12.62 28.76 6.91
C SER A 13 13.28 30.09 7.31
N SER A 14 12.56 31.00 7.98
CA SER A 14 13.12 32.02 8.86
C SER A 14 12.02 32.89 9.47
N ALA A 15 11.65 32.61 10.72
CA ALA A 15 11.23 33.61 11.70
C ALA A 15 11.09 32.92 13.07
N ILE A 16 12.23 32.77 13.75
CA ILE A 16 12.28 32.60 15.21
C ILE A 16 12.61 33.98 15.76
N SER A 17 11.61 34.66 16.34
CA SER A 17 11.77 35.63 17.43
C SER A 17 10.40 36.17 17.82
N ASP A 18 9.86 35.66 18.92
CA ASP A 18 9.41 36.45 20.07
C ASP A 18 8.38 35.64 20.87
N GLY A 19 8.92 34.86 21.81
CA GLY A 19 8.16 34.41 22.95
C GLY A 19 8.02 35.57 23.91
N SER A 20 6.80 36.10 24.06
CA SER A 20 6.28 36.71 25.30
C SER A 20 4.99 37.49 25.02
N ALA A 21 3.89 36.80 24.68
CA ALA A 21 2.54 37.33 24.87
C ALA A 21 1.48 36.29 24.46
N LEU A 22 1.31 35.21 25.24
CA LEU A 22 0.15 34.31 25.16
C LEU A 22 -0.03 33.54 26.48
N ASP A 23 0.23 34.20 27.61
CA ASP A 23 -0.22 33.74 28.93
C ASP A 23 -1.48 34.54 29.29
N SER A 24 -2.62 34.19 28.69
CA SER A 24 -3.93 34.66 29.14
C SER A 24 -4.95 33.54 28.93
N VAL A 25 -5.59 33.11 30.02
CA VAL A 25 -6.86 32.34 30.18
C VAL A 25 -7.08 31.07 29.30
N ASP A 26 -6.79 31.11 28.01
CA ASP A 26 -6.96 30.08 26.98
C ASP A 26 -5.95 28.92 27.10
N GLY A 27 -4.74 29.18 27.61
CA GLY A 27 -3.72 28.15 27.86
C GLY A 27 -4.14 27.11 28.90
N ASN A 28 -5.05 27.46 29.81
CA ASN A 28 -5.61 26.55 30.80
C ASN A 28 -6.68 25.63 30.18
N ARG A 29 -7.50 26.14 29.26
CA ARG A 29 -8.55 25.36 28.59
C ARG A 29 -7.94 24.24 27.75
N GLY A 30 -6.94 24.54 26.92
CA GLY A 30 -6.27 23.52 26.09
C GLY A 30 -5.65 22.39 26.93
N LEU A 31 -5.08 22.70 28.09
CA LEU A 31 -4.50 21.71 28.99
C LEU A 31 -5.59 20.83 29.63
N VAL A 32 -6.71 21.41 30.07
CA VAL A 32 -7.86 20.67 30.60
C VAL A 32 -8.43 19.72 29.54
N LEU A 33 -8.60 20.20 28.30
CA LEU A 33 -9.06 19.36 27.20
C LEU A 33 -8.08 18.22 26.88
N LEU A 34 -6.77 18.47 26.95
CA LEU A 34 -5.76 17.42 26.78
C LEU A 34 -5.87 16.35 27.86
N MET A 35 -6.05 16.75 29.13
CA MET A 35 -6.25 15.81 30.23
C MET A 35 -7.51 14.97 30.05
N GLN A 36 -8.60 15.57 29.58
CA GLN A 36 -9.83 14.83 29.25
C GLN A 36 -9.60 13.84 28.10
N LEU A 37 -8.91 14.25 27.02
CA LEU A 37 -8.56 13.35 25.93
C LEU A 37 -7.72 12.16 26.42
N GLU A 38 -6.69 12.43 27.22
CA GLU A 38 -5.82 11.38 27.77
C GLU A 38 -6.59 10.42 28.68
N HIS A 39 -7.49 10.94 29.51
CA HIS A 39 -8.38 10.14 30.34
C HIS A 39 -9.33 9.24 29.53
N ILE A 40 -9.92 9.77 28.44
CA ILE A 40 -10.73 8.97 27.51
C ILE A 40 -9.89 7.81 26.93
N LEU A 41 -8.68 8.10 26.47
CA LEU A 41 -7.79 7.13 25.82
C LEU A 41 -7.21 6.08 26.79
N GLU A 42 -7.24 6.33 28.09
CA GLU A 42 -6.82 5.39 29.15
C GLU A 42 -7.98 4.48 29.57
N ASN A 43 -9.20 5.01 29.65
CA ASN A 43 -10.39 4.25 30.07
C ASN A 43 -10.99 3.40 28.95
N ASP A 44 -10.88 3.83 27.70
CA ASP A 44 -11.36 3.07 26.54
C ASP A 44 -10.18 2.65 25.67
N ALA A 45 -9.60 1.49 26.01
CA ALA A 45 -8.49 0.91 25.29
C ALA A 45 -8.90 0.29 23.93
N LEU A 46 -10.20 0.17 23.68
CA LEU A 46 -10.74 -0.52 22.50
C LEU A 46 -11.06 0.44 21.35
N ILE A 47 -10.85 1.76 21.53
CA ILE A 47 -11.12 2.77 20.50
C ILE A 47 -10.48 2.38 19.17
N ASP A 48 -11.31 2.17 18.15
CA ASP A 48 -10.90 1.67 16.83
C ASP A 48 -11.09 2.70 15.70
N GLU A 49 -11.88 3.75 15.95
CA GLU A 49 -12.17 4.82 14.99
C GLU A 49 -12.09 6.20 15.67
N LEU A 50 -11.38 7.13 15.00
CA LEU A 50 -11.28 8.54 15.40
C LEU A 50 -11.92 9.43 14.33
N GLY A 51 -12.78 10.36 14.73
CA GLY A 51 -13.41 11.35 13.84
C GLY A 51 -13.20 12.78 14.31
N PHE A 52 -13.04 13.69 13.36
CA PHE A 52 -13.10 15.13 13.61
C PHE A 52 -14.43 15.67 13.10
N VAL A 53 -15.28 16.12 14.01
CA VAL A 53 -16.68 16.43 13.70
C VAL A 53 -17.03 17.87 14.05
N HIS A 54 -17.93 18.46 13.28
CA HIS A 54 -18.43 19.79 13.60
C HIS A 54 -19.31 19.73 14.88
N PRO A 55 -19.32 20.74 15.77
CA PRO A 55 -20.13 20.73 17.00
C PRO A 55 -21.61 20.37 16.78
N THR A 56 -22.20 20.79 15.65
CA THR A 56 -23.60 20.46 15.30
C THR A 56 -23.81 18.97 15.05
N GLN A 57 -22.82 18.27 14.52
CA GLN A 57 -22.85 16.81 14.33
C GLN A 57 -22.68 16.10 15.67
N LEU A 58 -21.82 16.62 16.56
CA LEU A 58 -21.64 16.10 17.92
C LEU A 58 -22.95 16.17 18.72
N ALA A 59 -23.69 17.28 18.60
CA ALA A 59 -25.00 17.43 19.21
C ALA A 59 -26.01 16.40 18.69
N ALA A 60 -26.00 16.11 17.38
CA ALA A 60 -26.84 15.09 16.78
C ALA A 60 -26.49 13.67 17.28
N LEU A 61 -25.20 13.34 17.37
CA LEU A 61 -24.72 12.07 17.93
C LEU A 61 -25.17 11.89 19.39
N ASN A 62 -25.08 12.96 20.19
CA ASN A 62 -25.55 12.96 21.57
C ASN A 62 -27.08 12.76 21.66
N ALA A 63 -27.85 13.45 20.82
CA ALA A 63 -29.32 13.33 20.80
C ALA A 63 -29.81 11.92 20.43
N GLN A 64 -29.12 11.24 19.51
CA GLN A 64 -29.44 9.86 19.11
C GLN A 64 -29.18 8.84 20.22
N SER A 65 -28.31 9.17 21.17
CA SER A 65 -27.85 8.24 22.19
C SER A 65 -28.70 8.22 23.47
N GLY A 66 -29.76 9.06 23.55
CA GLY A 66 -30.69 9.08 24.68
C GLY A 66 -30.12 9.57 26.03
N VAL A 67 -28.86 10.00 26.07
CA VAL A 67 -28.22 10.52 27.30
C VAL A 67 -28.46 12.01 27.40
N ALA A 68 -29.15 12.43 28.46
CA ALA A 68 -29.24 13.83 28.84
C ALA A 68 -27.84 14.32 29.20
N LEU A 69 -27.32 15.31 28.48
CA LEU A 69 -26.10 16.01 28.87
C LEU A 69 -26.37 16.66 30.23
N SER A 70 -25.74 16.17 31.30
CA SER A 70 -25.60 16.99 32.49
C SER A 70 -24.78 18.22 32.09
N SER A 71 -25.39 19.39 32.18
CA SER A 71 -24.76 20.69 31.95
C SER A 71 -23.61 20.98 32.92
N ASP A 72 -23.36 20.09 33.88
CA ASP A 72 -22.22 20.16 34.79
C ASP A 72 -20.97 19.70 34.03
N ALA A 73 -20.53 20.56 33.10
CA ALA A 73 -19.23 20.47 32.48
C ALA A 73 -18.17 20.40 33.59
N ILE A 74 -17.28 19.40 33.54
CA ILE A 74 -16.12 19.36 34.42
C ILE A 74 -15.24 20.56 34.07
N GLN A 75 -15.23 21.55 34.95
CA GLN A 75 -14.56 22.84 34.74
C GLN A 75 -13.10 22.81 35.19
N SER A 76 -12.66 21.75 35.88
CA SER A 76 -11.29 21.68 36.37
C SER A 76 -10.67 20.29 36.33
N ALA A 77 -9.34 20.27 36.18
CA ALA A 77 -8.50 19.08 36.31
C ALA A 77 -8.65 18.34 37.66
N ALA A 78 -9.09 19.04 38.72
CA ALA A 78 -9.24 18.48 40.06
C ALA A 78 -10.50 17.61 40.20
N GLU A 79 -11.57 17.92 39.46
CA GLU A 79 -12.81 17.15 39.45
C GLU A 79 -12.65 15.80 38.73
N ILE A 80 -11.80 15.74 37.69
CA ILE A 80 -11.48 14.50 36.94
C ILE A 80 -10.77 13.46 37.82
N MET A 81 -9.97 13.89 38.80
CA MET A 81 -9.19 12.99 39.66
C MET A 81 -9.89 12.59 40.97
N SER A 82 -11.13 13.05 41.21
CA SER A 82 -11.86 12.71 42.44
C SER A 82 -12.59 11.37 42.29
N GLU A 83 -12.07 10.32 42.95
CA GLU A 83 -12.72 9.02 43.09
C GLU A 83 -13.98 9.16 43.96
N GLY A 84 -15.12 9.47 43.34
CA GLY A 84 -16.38 9.37 44.05
C GLY A 84 -17.57 10.03 43.39
N THR A 85 -18.13 9.43 42.33
CA THR A 85 -19.60 9.27 42.18
C THR A 85 -20.01 8.42 40.96
N VAL A 86 -21.15 7.74 41.14
CA VAL A 86 -22.12 7.09 40.23
C VAL A 86 -21.64 6.52 38.87
N GLU A 87 -21.83 5.21 38.68
CA GLU A 87 -21.79 4.53 37.37
C GLU A 87 -22.63 5.29 36.33
N GLY A 88 -21.98 5.91 35.35
CA GLY A 88 -22.61 6.57 34.20
C GLY A 88 -22.31 8.05 33.97
N SER A 89 -21.54 8.73 34.83
CA SER A 89 -21.16 10.13 34.61
C SER A 89 -20.10 10.30 33.51
N ILE A 90 -20.31 11.25 32.60
CA ILE A 90 -19.37 11.61 31.54
C ILE A 90 -18.23 12.44 32.16
N PHE A 91 -17.00 11.90 32.21
CA PHE A 91 -15.82 12.56 32.79
C PHE A 91 -15.12 13.57 31.87
N TYR A 92 -15.78 14.00 30.81
CA TYR A 92 -15.23 14.89 29.79
C TYR A 92 -16.29 15.87 29.27
N ASP A 93 -15.84 16.94 28.62
CA ASP A 93 -16.74 17.92 28.01
C ASP A 93 -17.46 17.28 26.80
N GLY A 94 -18.73 16.90 26.99
CA GLY A 94 -19.58 16.27 25.97
C GLY A 94 -19.93 17.20 24.78
N THR A 95 -19.55 18.48 24.84
CA THR A 95 -19.64 19.42 23.70
C THR A 95 -18.37 19.40 22.84
N VAL A 96 -17.28 18.82 23.35
CA VAL A 96 -15.98 18.72 22.69
C VAL A 96 -15.66 17.29 22.28
N PHE A 97 -15.89 16.34 23.17
CA PHE A 97 -15.62 14.93 22.96
C PHE A 97 -16.91 14.12 22.92
N TRP A 98 -16.88 13.05 22.13
CA TRP A 98 -17.89 12.01 22.15
C TRP A 98 -17.18 10.66 22.11
N ASN A 99 -17.40 9.82 23.10
CA ASN A 99 -16.85 8.45 23.13
C ASN A 99 -17.97 7.44 23.39
N ARG A 100 -18.31 6.63 22.37
CA ARG A 100 -19.26 5.49 22.46
C ARG A 100 -18.93 4.45 21.42
N ASP A 101 -19.31 3.20 21.69
CA ASP A 101 -19.11 2.06 20.78
C ASP A 101 -17.66 1.93 20.27
N HIS A 102 -16.69 2.27 21.13
CA HIS A 102 -15.26 2.33 20.81
C HIS A 102 -14.89 3.32 19.69
N LYS A 103 -15.67 4.40 19.56
CA LYS A 103 -15.44 5.47 18.60
C LYS A 103 -15.28 6.79 19.32
N LEU A 104 -14.22 7.50 18.97
CA LEU A 104 -13.93 8.81 19.51
C LEU A 104 -14.19 9.87 18.46
N ALA A 105 -15.03 10.86 18.77
CA ALA A 105 -15.16 12.06 17.97
C ALA A 105 -14.67 13.29 18.75
N ILE A 106 -13.92 14.16 18.07
CA ILE A 106 -13.37 15.40 18.63
C ILE A 106 -13.95 16.58 17.82
N SER A 107 -14.45 17.58 18.53
CA SER A 107 -14.95 18.81 17.94
C SER A 107 -13.87 19.54 17.16
N THR A 108 -14.16 19.90 15.91
CA THR A 108 -13.23 20.65 15.05
C THR A 108 -12.89 22.05 15.59
N THR A 109 -13.74 22.64 16.43
CA THR A 109 -13.52 23.99 16.99
C THR A 109 -12.41 24.03 18.02
N GLU A 110 -12.22 22.94 18.78
CA GLU A 110 -11.24 22.89 19.86
C GLU A 110 -9.89 22.32 19.44
N LEU A 111 -9.78 21.80 18.21
CA LEU A 111 -8.54 21.21 17.68
C LEU A 111 -7.32 22.13 17.79
N PRO A 112 -7.39 23.45 17.50
CA PRO A 112 -6.22 24.31 17.61
C PRO A 112 -5.65 24.38 19.04
N GLN A 113 -6.52 24.57 20.04
CA GLN A 113 -6.09 24.68 21.44
C GLN A 113 -5.58 23.34 21.99
N LEU A 114 -6.26 22.26 21.64
CA LEU A 114 -5.89 20.90 22.02
C LEU A 114 -4.54 20.49 21.38
N TYR A 115 -4.31 20.87 20.11
CA TYR A 115 -3.03 20.66 19.43
C TYR A 115 -1.89 21.42 20.10
N VAL A 116 -2.08 22.71 20.42
CA VAL A 116 -1.06 23.52 21.10
C VAL A 116 -0.71 22.94 22.47
N ALA A 117 -1.70 22.53 23.25
CA ALA A 117 -1.49 21.89 24.54
C ALA A 117 -0.75 20.55 24.40
N GLY A 118 -1.20 19.68 23.48
CA GLY A 118 -0.56 18.40 23.21
C GLY A 118 0.89 18.54 22.74
N GLN A 119 1.16 19.53 21.88
CA GLN A 119 2.51 19.84 21.42
C GLN A 119 3.41 20.28 22.57
N LYS A 120 2.94 21.20 23.43
CA LYS A 120 3.68 21.68 24.61
C LYS A 120 4.04 20.53 25.55
N MET A 121 3.04 19.74 25.97
CA MET A 121 3.25 18.64 26.91
C MET A 121 4.14 17.53 26.33
N PHE A 122 4.02 17.23 25.04
CA PHE A 122 4.93 16.32 24.36
C PHE A 122 6.38 16.84 24.38
N PHE A 123 6.62 18.11 24.00
CA PHE A 123 7.99 18.64 23.99
C PHE A 123 8.61 18.75 25.39
N ASP A 124 7.79 19.08 26.39
CA ASP A 124 8.24 19.11 27.78
C ASP A 124 8.60 17.71 28.30
N SER A 125 7.78 16.70 28.02
CA SER A 125 8.07 15.31 28.43
C SER A 125 9.30 14.74 27.76
N ILE A 126 9.49 14.93 26.44
CA ILE A 126 10.70 14.43 25.76
C ILE A 126 11.96 15.17 26.22
N LYS A 127 11.87 16.46 26.54
CA LYS A 127 12.99 17.22 27.11
C LYS A 127 13.40 16.64 28.46
N LYS A 128 12.43 16.40 29.35
CA LYS A 128 12.68 15.76 30.66
C LYS A 128 13.29 14.36 30.50
N TYR A 129 12.72 13.53 29.62
CA TYR A 129 13.23 12.18 29.36
C TYR A 129 14.69 12.18 28.89
N LYS A 130 15.06 13.08 27.96
CA LYS A 130 16.42 13.20 27.44
C LYS A 130 17.42 13.80 28.44
N SER A 131 16.96 14.66 29.34
CA SER A 131 17.80 15.25 30.38
C SER A 131 18.03 14.32 31.58
N SER A 132 17.20 13.28 31.74
CA SER A 132 17.38 12.29 32.80
C SER A 132 18.48 11.30 32.45
N GLN A 133 19.40 11.04 33.40
CA GLN A 133 20.42 10.00 33.25
C GLN A 133 19.86 8.60 33.51
N ASN A 134 18.86 8.50 34.40
CA ASN A 134 18.13 7.27 34.66
C ASN A 134 16.82 7.35 33.86
N HIS A 135 16.70 6.59 32.78
CA HIS A 135 15.49 6.54 31.96
C HIS A 135 14.33 5.89 32.75
N ASP A 136 13.76 6.67 33.66
CA ASP A 136 12.69 6.27 34.56
C ASP A 136 11.42 5.87 33.78
N GLN A 137 10.76 4.82 34.26
CA GLN A 137 9.53 4.29 33.68
C GLN A 137 8.42 5.35 33.65
N SER A 138 8.36 6.23 34.67
CA SER A 138 7.40 7.33 34.69
C SER A 138 7.61 8.29 33.52
N LEU A 139 8.87 8.67 33.25
CA LEU A 139 9.21 9.57 32.14
C LEU A 139 8.94 8.93 30.78
N GLN A 140 9.19 7.62 30.67
CA GLN A 140 8.81 6.84 29.48
C GLN A 140 7.29 6.91 29.25
N ASN A 141 6.49 6.67 30.29
CA ASN A 141 5.04 6.69 30.21
C ASN A 141 4.52 8.08 29.81
N ASP A 142 5.08 9.17 30.36
CA ASP A 142 4.71 10.54 29.99
C ASP A 142 4.96 10.82 28.50
N VAL A 143 6.13 10.44 27.98
CA VAL A 143 6.43 10.61 26.55
C VAL A 143 5.46 9.81 25.69
N LEU A 144 5.15 8.57 26.06
CA LEU A 144 4.21 7.73 25.32
C LEU A 144 2.77 8.25 25.40
N ARG A 145 2.33 8.77 26.54
CA ARG A 145 1.01 9.37 26.73
C ARG A 145 0.85 10.61 25.86
N HIS A 146 1.70 11.62 26.06
CA HIS A 146 1.56 12.89 25.36
C HIS A 146 1.83 12.78 23.85
N SER A 147 2.75 11.89 23.44
CA SER A 147 2.93 11.64 22.01
C SER A 147 1.76 10.88 21.38
N LYS A 148 1.04 10.01 22.10
CA LYS A 148 -0.21 9.38 21.62
C LYS A 148 -1.23 10.46 21.31
N SER A 149 -1.50 11.35 22.28
CA SER A 149 -2.42 12.48 22.13
C SER A 149 -2.04 13.36 20.94
N LEU A 150 -0.77 13.76 20.84
CA LEU A 150 -0.28 14.59 19.73
C LEU A 150 -0.42 13.90 18.37
N LEU A 151 -0.14 12.60 18.27
CA LEU A 151 -0.21 11.84 17.02
C LEU A 151 -1.64 11.63 16.53
N LEU A 152 -2.61 11.49 17.45
CA LEU A 152 -4.03 11.47 17.09
C LEU A 152 -4.50 12.80 16.49
N LEU A 153 -3.91 13.92 16.91
CA LEU A 153 -4.22 15.25 16.38
C LEU A 153 -3.39 15.59 15.13
N CYS A 154 -2.17 15.07 15.03
CA CYS A 154 -1.21 15.35 13.97
C CYS A 154 -0.36 14.10 13.67
N CYS A 155 -0.91 13.21 12.85
CA CYS A 155 -0.29 11.92 12.51
C CYS A 155 1.05 12.03 11.78
N ASP A 156 1.34 13.18 11.19
CA ASP A 156 2.54 13.41 10.38
C ASP A 156 3.73 13.96 11.21
N SER A 157 3.58 14.06 12.53
CA SER A 157 4.68 14.44 13.43
C SER A 157 5.76 13.35 13.51
N GLY A 158 6.74 13.45 12.60
CA GLY A 158 7.91 12.55 12.60
C GLY A 158 8.71 12.60 13.90
N THR A 159 8.74 13.76 14.57
CA THR A 159 9.39 13.92 15.88
C THR A 159 8.69 13.09 16.96
N ALA A 160 7.35 13.10 17.00
CA ALA A 160 6.59 12.29 17.96
C ALA A 160 6.81 10.80 17.72
N TRP A 161 6.70 10.33 16.48
CA TRP A 161 6.99 8.94 16.12
C TRP A 161 8.41 8.51 16.51
N ASN A 162 9.41 9.33 16.22
CA ASN A 162 10.80 9.01 16.55
C ASN A 162 11.08 9.04 18.06
N SER A 163 10.43 9.92 18.82
CA SER A 163 10.48 9.91 20.28
C SER A 163 9.89 8.61 20.86
N ARG A 164 8.77 8.12 20.31
CA ARG A 164 8.22 6.81 20.71
C ARG A 164 9.21 5.68 20.46
N LYS A 165 9.79 5.62 19.25
CA LYS A 165 10.82 4.61 18.91
C LYS A 165 12.02 4.68 19.85
N LEU A 166 12.49 5.87 20.20
CA LEU A 166 13.59 6.07 21.14
C LEU A 166 13.26 5.44 22.50
N VAL A 167 12.10 5.76 23.05
CA VAL A 167 11.67 5.29 24.38
C VAL A 167 11.43 3.78 24.38
N ILE A 168 10.72 3.26 23.38
CA ILE A 168 10.39 1.82 23.28
C ILE A 168 11.65 0.98 23.07
N SER A 169 12.64 1.48 22.32
CA SER A 169 13.90 0.77 22.11
C SER A 169 14.72 0.59 23.39
N GLY A 170 14.50 1.43 24.41
CA GLY A 170 15.17 1.33 25.70
C GLY A 170 14.70 0.15 26.54
N ASN A 171 13.42 -0.22 26.43
CA ASN A 171 12.84 -1.35 27.15
C ASN A 171 11.68 -1.96 26.33
N PRO A 172 11.97 -2.78 25.30
CA PRO A 172 10.94 -3.32 24.43
C PRO A 172 10.20 -4.47 25.12
N SER A 173 8.88 -4.38 25.20
CA SER A 173 8.00 -5.48 25.57
C SER A 173 7.00 -5.76 24.46
N LEU A 174 6.54 -7.01 24.37
CA LEU A 174 5.58 -7.41 23.34
C LEU A 174 4.25 -6.64 23.49
N SER A 175 3.77 -6.44 24.72
CA SER A 175 2.56 -5.68 25.01
C SER A 175 2.65 -4.23 24.53
N LEU A 176 3.80 -3.58 24.76
CA LEU A 176 4.05 -2.22 24.28
C LEU A 176 4.07 -2.16 22.76
N LEU A 177 4.71 -3.11 22.09
CA LEU A 177 4.72 -3.21 20.63
C LEU A 177 3.31 -3.43 20.05
N MET A 178 2.47 -4.26 20.67
CA MET A 178 1.07 -4.43 20.25
C MET A 178 0.27 -3.14 20.40
N SER A 179 0.48 -2.38 21.48
CA SER A 179 -0.16 -1.07 21.66
C SER A 179 0.25 -0.05 20.58
N GLU A 180 1.48 -0.16 20.03
CA GLU A 180 1.90 0.68 18.91
C GLU A 180 1.21 0.31 17.60
N LEU A 181 0.96 -0.98 17.36
CA LEU A 181 0.15 -1.41 16.21
C LEU A 181 -1.28 -0.88 16.33
N GLN A 182 -1.88 -0.95 17.53
CA GLN A 182 -3.21 -0.39 17.80
C GLN A 182 -3.25 1.13 17.58
N LEU A 183 -2.28 1.88 18.11
CA LEU A 183 -2.18 3.33 17.87
C LEU A 183 -2.10 3.64 16.37
N SER A 184 -1.26 2.92 15.62
CA SER A 184 -1.19 3.11 14.19
C SER A 184 -2.49 2.73 13.48
N THR A 185 -3.21 1.69 13.94
CA THR A 185 -4.51 1.29 13.37
C THR A 185 -5.53 2.41 13.56
N LEU A 186 -5.62 2.97 14.77
CA LEU A 186 -6.49 4.09 15.09
C LEU A 186 -6.18 5.31 14.22
N ILE A 187 -4.91 5.64 14.01
CA ILE A 187 -4.53 6.76 13.13
C ILE A 187 -4.89 6.47 11.68
N LEU A 188 -4.71 5.23 11.20
CA LEU A 188 -5.06 4.83 9.84
C LEU A 188 -6.58 4.82 9.59
N SER A 189 -7.41 4.78 10.64
CA SER A 189 -8.87 4.86 10.50
C SER A 189 -9.33 6.17 9.85
N TYR A 190 -8.69 7.30 10.20
CA TYR A 190 -9.00 8.63 9.65
C TYR A 190 -7.95 9.14 8.65
N SER A 191 -6.70 8.67 8.76
CA SER A 191 -5.60 9.04 7.85
C SER A 191 -5.00 7.81 7.16
N PRO A 192 -5.76 7.12 6.29
CA PRO A 192 -5.39 5.82 5.70
C PRO A 192 -4.15 5.86 4.80
N LYS A 193 -3.71 7.05 4.40
CA LYS A 193 -2.53 7.28 3.54
C LYS A 193 -1.31 7.82 4.31
N SER A 194 -1.35 7.90 5.64
CA SER A 194 -0.24 8.39 6.47
C SER A 194 1.01 7.51 6.29
N GLU A 195 2.05 8.04 5.64
CA GLU A 195 3.30 7.31 5.44
C GLU A 195 4.01 7.03 6.77
N ASN A 196 3.95 7.97 7.71
CA ASN A 196 4.58 7.80 9.02
C ASN A 196 3.96 6.64 9.80
N SER A 197 2.64 6.49 9.74
CA SER A 197 1.92 5.38 10.37
C SER A 197 2.35 4.04 9.76
N TRP A 198 2.31 3.91 8.44
CA TRP A 198 2.75 2.68 7.74
C TRP A 198 4.23 2.36 7.97
N SER A 199 5.08 3.38 8.02
CA SER A 199 6.51 3.25 8.32
C SER A 199 6.74 2.80 9.76
N HIS A 200 5.99 3.34 10.71
CA HIS A 200 6.03 2.95 12.11
C HIS A 200 5.55 1.50 12.30
N ARG A 201 4.45 1.07 11.66
CA ARG A 201 4.04 -0.35 11.69
C ARG A 201 5.14 -1.30 11.25
N ARG A 202 5.79 -1.01 10.12
CA ARG A 202 6.92 -1.83 9.63
C ARG A 202 8.08 -1.85 10.63
N TRP A 203 8.32 -0.75 11.33
CA TRP A 203 9.31 -0.70 12.40
C TRP A 203 8.88 -1.59 13.58
N VAL A 204 7.63 -1.49 14.03
CA VAL A 204 7.10 -2.31 15.15
C VAL A 204 7.16 -3.80 14.84
N ILE A 205 6.70 -4.24 13.66
CA ILE A 205 6.71 -5.65 13.23
C ILE A 205 8.14 -6.22 13.25
N LYS A 206 9.13 -5.45 12.76
CA LYS A 206 10.54 -5.84 12.85
C LYS A 206 11.06 -5.96 14.29
N HIS A 207 10.52 -5.19 15.23
CA HIS A 207 10.89 -5.30 16.64
C HIS A 207 10.18 -6.47 17.31
N ILE A 208 8.94 -6.76 16.93
CA ILE A 208 8.21 -7.96 17.37
C ILE A 208 8.99 -9.21 16.95
N GLU A 209 9.42 -9.31 15.69
CA GLU A 209 10.28 -10.39 15.21
C GLU A 209 11.56 -10.54 16.06
N ARG A 210 12.24 -9.44 16.41
CA ARG A 210 13.44 -9.48 17.25
C ARG A 210 13.18 -9.95 18.69
N VAL A 211 12.02 -9.61 19.25
CA VAL A 211 11.67 -9.91 20.65
C VAL A 211 11.06 -11.30 20.80
N SER A 212 10.18 -11.69 19.88
CA SER A 212 9.42 -12.95 19.92
C SER A 212 10.01 -14.07 19.06
N GLY A 213 10.91 -13.76 18.13
CA GLY A 213 11.50 -14.69 17.18
C GLY A 213 10.63 -14.98 15.95
N ASP A 214 9.32 -14.77 16.03
CA ASP A 214 8.37 -15.05 14.94
C ASP A 214 7.18 -14.07 14.97
N PRO A 215 6.98 -13.26 13.91
CA PRO A 215 5.82 -12.38 13.80
C PRO A 215 4.56 -13.07 13.24
N SER A 216 4.55 -14.40 13.07
CA SER A 216 3.46 -15.14 12.39
C SER A 216 2.07 -14.86 12.97
N ASP A 217 1.95 -14.70 14.28
CA ASP A 217 0.67 -14.48 14.97
C ASP A 217 -0.04 -13.19 14.52
N ILE A 218 0.71 -12.16 14.10
CA ILE A 218 0.14 -10.88 13.69
C ILE A 218 -0.07 -10.75 12.18
N LEU A 219 0.50 -11.65 11.36
CA LEU A 219 0.48 -11.50 9.89
C LEU A 219 -0.94 -11.54 9.32
N GLY A 220 -1.82 -12.37 9.90
CA GLY A 220 -3.22 -12.45 9.51
C GLY A 220 -3.96 -11.14 9.76
N GLU A 221 -3.79 -10.56 10.95
CA GLU A 221 -4.41 -9.29 11.34
C GLU A 221 -3.87 -8.12 10.51
N GLU A 222 -2.55 -8.08 10.23
CA GLU A 222 -1.95 -7.06 9.37
C GLU A 222 -2.47 -7.13 7.93
N SER A 223 -2.62 -8.34 7.39
CA SER A 223 -3.19 -8.52 6.05
C SER A 223 -4.64 -8.03 6.00
N GLU A 224 -5.44 -8.39 7.00
CA GLU A 224 -6.84 -7.97 7.08
C GLU A 224 -6.98 -6.45 7.26
N LEU A 225 -6.10 -5.82 8.04
CA LEU A 225 -6.06 -4.36 8.14
C LEU A 225 -5.84 -3.70 6.79
N VAL A 226 -4.88 -4.18 5.99
CA VAL A 226 -4.62 -3.63 4.65
C VAL A 226 -5.84 -3.77 3.76
N LYS A 227 -6.52 -4.93 3.80
CA LYS A 227 -7.73 -5.20 3.02
C LYS A 227 -8.84 -4.22 3.39
N ARG A 228 -9.16 -4.08 4.68
CA ARG A 228 -10.17 -3.11 5.16
C ARG A 228 -9.86 -1.67 4.73
N ILE A 229 -8.60 -1.26 4.81
CA ILE A 229 -8.19 0.09 4.40
C ILE A 229 -8.30 0.27 2.87
N ALA A 230 -7.90 -0.74 2.10
CA ALA A 230 -8.00 -0.71 0.64
C ALA A 230 -9.47 -0.67 0.16
N GLU A 231 -10.40 -1.27 0.92
CA GLU A 231 -11.83 -1.23 0.59
C GLU A 231 -12.40 0.17 0.78
N LYS A 232 -12.03 0.83 1.89
CA LYS A 232 -12.47 2.20 2.21
C LYS A 232 -11.80 3.24 1.33
N THR A 233 -10.57 2.98 0.86
CA THR A 233 -9.78 3.96 0.09
C THR A 233 -9.26 3.40 -1.23
N LYS A 234 -9.89 3.85 -2.32
CA LYS A 234 -9.49 3.49 -3.68
C LYS A 234 -8.00 3.78 -3.91
N MET A 235 -7.31 2.80 -4.51
CA MET A 235 -5.91 2.89 -4.93
C MET A 235 -4.97 3.33 -3.80
N ASN A 236 -5.13 2.78 -2.60
CA ASN A 236 -4.22 3.07 -1.49
C ASN A 236 -2.88 2.34 -1.67
N TYR A 237 -1.99 2.97 -2.43
CA TYR A 237 -0.63 2.46 -2.67
C TYR A 237 0.12 2.17 -1.37
N ARG A 238 -0.09 2.95 -0.30
CA ARG A 238 0.63 2.77 0.97
C ARG A 238 0.26 1.45 1.65
N ALA A 239 -1.03 1.15 1.70
CA ALA A 239 -1.55 -0.10 2.25
C ALA A 239 -1.09 -1.32 1.42
N TRP A 240 -1.26 -1.27 0.10
CA TRP A 240 -0.80 -2.36 -0.78
C TRP A 240 0.72 -2.56 -0.75
N ASN A 241 1.50 -1.48 -0.66
CA ASN A 241 2.95 -1.56 -0.54
C ASN A 241 3.36 -2.16 0.82
N HIS A 242 2.60 -1.88 1.88
CA HIS A 242 2.80 -2.55 3.17
C HIS A 242 2.56 -4.07 3.06
N LEU A 243 1.48 -4.50 2.40
CA LEU A 243 1.22 -5.92 2.18
C LEU A 243 2.29 -6.58 1.29
N CYS A 244 2.76 -5.89 0.24
CA CYS A 244 3.90 -6.36 -0.58
C CYS A 244 5.18 -6.56 0.26
N TRP A 245 5.42 -5.69 1.23
CA TRP A 245 6.52 -5.83 2.19
C TRP A 245 6.28 -7.01 3.13
N LEU A 246 5.05 -7.18 3.63
CA LEU A 246 4.66 -8.25 4.53
C LEU A 246 4.85 -9.66 3.92
N VAL A 247 4.77 -9.79 2.58
CA VAL A 247 5.03 -11.07 1.88
C VAL A 247 6.35 -11.73 2.29
N SER A 248 7.39 -10.96 2.66
CA SER A 248 8.66 -11.58 3.10
C SER A 248 8.57 -12.35 4.42
N TYR A 249 7.50 -12.16 5.19
CA TYR A 249 7.23 -12.84 6.45
C TYR A 249 6.22 -13.98 6.31
N MET A 250 5.52 -14.06 5.18
CA MET A 250 4.44 -15.03 4.99
C MET A 250 4.97 -16.42 4.66
N SER A 251 4.31 -17.43 5.23
CA SER A 251 4.47 -18.82 4.80
C SER A 251 3.94 -19.03 3.37
N ARG A 252 4.34 -20.14 2.73
CA ARG A 252 3.85 -20.51 1.40
C ARG A 252 2.32 -20.61 1.34
N SER A 253 1.68 -21.19 2.35
CA SER A 253 0.22 -21.32 2.41
C SER A 253 -0.46 -19.96 2.46
N GLN A 254 0.00 -19.05 3.33
CA GLN A 254 -0.51 -17.67 3.41
C GLN A 254 -0.36 -16.94 2.06
N MET A 255 0.79 -17.08 1.39
CA MET A 255 0.99 -16.46 0.07
C MET A 255 0.01 -16.98 -0.99
N LEU A 256 -0.28 -18.29 -0.99
CA LEU A 256 -1.25 -18.89 -1.92
C LEU A 256 -2.68 -18.40 -1.62
N ASP A 257 -3.04 -18.24 -0.35
CA ASP A 257 -4.36 -17.74 0.02
C ASP A 257 -4.52 -16.24 -0.30
N GLU A 258 -3.47 -15.43 -0.12
CA GLU A 258 -3.45 -14.05 -0.60
C GLU A 258 -3.55 -13.94 -2.12
N LEU A 259 -2.93 -14.88 -2.86
CA LEU A 259 -3.04 -14.93 -4.31
C LEU A 259 -4.46 -15.29 -4.77
N LYS A 260 -5.17 -16.17 -4.05
CA LYS A 260 -6.58 -16.46 -4.31
C LYS A 260 -7.48 -15.27 -3.99
N PHE A 261 -7.29 -14.64 -2.83
CA PHE A 261 -8.07 -13.49 -2.39
C PHE A 261 -7.93 -12.31 -3.37
N SER A 262 -6.69 -11.92 -3.68
CA SER A 262 -6.42 -10.79 -4.56
C SER A 262 -6.93 -11.00 -5.99
N ARG A 263 -7.25 -12.24 -6.40
CA ARG A 263 -7.88 -12.52 -7.70
C ARG A 263 -9.29 -11.96 -7.75
N LYS A 264 -10.11 -12.28 -6.74
CA LYS A 264 -11.47 -11.77 -6.58
C LYS A 264 -11.48 -10.25 -6.48
N TRP A 265 -10.52 -9.69 -5.76
CA TRP A 265 -10.36 -8.25 -5.66
C TRP A 265 -10.11 -7.59 -7.02
N ALA A 266 -9.15 -8.12 -7.79
CA ALA A 266 -8.77 -7.58 -9.09
C ALA A 266 -9.89 -7.68 -10.13
N GLU A 267 -10.77 -8.69 -10.03
CA GLU A 267 -11.97 -8.79 -10.89
C GLU A 267 -12.96 -7.64 -10.66
N LEU A 268 -13.08 -7.18 -9.41
CA LEU A 268 -13.91 -6.03 -9.06
C LEU A 268 -13.19 -4.68 -9.28
N ASN A 269 -11.85 -4.68 -9.25
CA ASN A 269 -11.01 -3.48 -9.28
C ASN A 269 -9.95 -3.58 -10.39
N VAL A 270 -10.39 -3.80 -11.63
CA VAL A 270 -9.53 -4.14 -12.78
C VAL A 270 -8.49 -3.04 -13.12
N ALA A 271 -8.75 -1.79 -12.71
CA ALA A 271 -7.84 -0.67 -12.88
C ALA A 271 -6.83 -0.51 -11.72
N ASP A 272 -6.97 -1.26 -10.63
CA ASP A 272 -6.09 -1.16 -9.45
C ASP A 272 -4.76 -1.90 -9.68
N ASN A 273 -3.80 -1.20 -10.26
CA ASN A 273 -2.45 -1.72 -10.46
C ASN A 273 -1.73 -2.05 -9.14
N CYS A 274 -2.15 -1.52 -7.99
CA CYS A 274 -1.54 -1.86 -6.71
C CYS A 274 -1.88 -3.31 -6.31
N CYS A 275 -3.11 -3.76 -6.60
CA CYS A 275 -3.50 -5.16 -6.42
C CYS A 275 -2.67 -6.07 -7.34
N PHE A 276 -2.53 -5.73 -8.63
CA PHE A 276 -1.65 -6.50 -9.53
C PHE A 276 -0.19 -6.50 -9.08
N GLN A 277 0.32 -5.42 -8.49
CA GLN A 277 1.66 -5.38 -7.91
C GLN A 277 1.84 -6.39 -6.78
N LEU A 278 0.84 -6.56 -5.91
CA LEU A 278 0.84 -7.61 -4.89
C LEU A 278 0.90 -9.00 -5.55
N ARG A 279 0.07 -9.24 -6.58
CA ARG A 279 0.06 -10.53 -7.29
C ARG A 279 1.43 -10.87 -7.86
N ARG A 280 2.09 -9.91 -8.51
CA ARG A 280 3.47 -10.05 -9.02
C ARG A 280 4.44 -10.42 -7.90
N ARG A 281 4.36 -9.72 -6.76
CA ARG A 281 5.22 -9.96 -5.59
C ARG A 281 5.01 -11.36 -5.01
N LEU A 282 3.77 -11.80 -4.88
CA LEU A 282 3.42 -13.15 -4.41
C LEU A 282 3.98 -14.22 -5.34
N MET A 283 3.75 -14.10 -6.65
CA MET A 283 4.27 -15.08 -7.63
C MET A 283 5.79 -15.19 -7.60
N LEU A 284 6.50 -14.06 -7.54
CA LEU A 284 7.97 -14.06 -7.39
C LEU A 284 8.40 -14.78 -6.10
N LYS A 285 7.77 -14.46 -4.97
CA LYS A 285 8.13 -15.06 -3.67
C LYS A 285 7.79 -16.54 -3.57
N ILE A 286 6.67 -16.97 -4.15
CA ILE A 286 6.32 -18.40 -4.27
C ILE A 286 7.35 -19.15 -5.10
N SER A 287 7.87 -18.53 -6.18
CA SER A 287 8.90 -19.15 -7.03
C SER A 287 10.28 -19.27 -6.38
N GLU A 288 10.60 -18.38 -5.43
CA GLU A 288 11.83 -18.44 -4.64
C GLU A 288 11.79 -19.53 -3.55
N PHE A 289 10.60 -20.00 -3.19
CA PHE A 289 10.41 -20.93 -2.09
C PHE A 289 10.94 -22.32 -2.48
N LYS A 290 12.05 -22.72 -1.85
CA LYS A 290 12.68 -24.03 -2.04
C LYS A 290 12.12 -25.02 -1.01
N PRO A 291 11.55 -26.16 -1.42
CA PRO A 291 11.22 -27.23 -0.47
C PRO A 291 12.52 -27.72 0.19
N GLU A 292 12.44 -28.03 1.49
CA GLU A 292 13.61 -28.29 2.35
C GLU A 292 14.40 -29.56 1.99
N ASN A 293 13.89 -30.40 1.08
CA ASN A 293 14.53 -31.64 0.63
C ASN A 293 14.69 -31.68 -0.91
N GLN A 294 15.80 -31.15 -1.43
CA GLN A 294 16.08 -31.15 -2.88
C GLN A 294 16.67 -32.49 -3.38
N CYS A 295 15.92 -33.58 -3.28
CA CYS A 295 16.26 -34.81 -4.00
C CYS A 295 15.02 -35.45 -4.66
N GLY A 296 15.04 -35.60 -5.99
CA GLY A 296 14.03 -36.35 -6.73
C GLY A 296 12.74 -35.61 -7.10
N ASP A 297 11.65 -36.38 -7.23
CA ASP A 297 10.33 -36.01 -7.81
C ASP A 297 9.68 -34.75 -7.19
N GLU A 298 10.01 -34.38 -5.94
CA GLU A 298 9.46 -33.19 -5.27
C GLU A 298 9.84 -31.87 -5.96
N GLY A 299 11.05 -31.78 -6.53
CA GLY A 299 11.48 -30.60 -7.29
C GLY A 299 10.71 -30.44 -8.61
N LEU A 300 10.34 -31.56 -9.25
CA LEU A 300 9.53 -31.58 -10.46
C LEU A 300 8.06 -31.19 -10.16
N LEU A 301 7.53 -31.64 -9.01
CA LEU A 301 6.19 -31.25 -8.55
C LEU A 301 6.10 -29.74 -8.25
N ALA A 302 7.09 -29.17 -7.57
CA ALA A 302 7.14 -27.73 -7.29
C ALA A 302 7.22 -26.88 -8.57
N LYS A 303 8.03 -27.32 -9.55
CA LYS A 303 8.09 -26.72 -10.89
C LYS A 303 6.74 -26.78 -11.60
N SER A 304 6.07 -27.94 -11.58
CA SER A 304 4.74 -28.12 -12.16
C SER A 304 3.69 -27.21 -11.52
N GLU A 305 3.74 -27.00 -10.19
CA GLU A 305 2.83 -26.11 -9.50
C GLU A 305 3.03 -24.63 -9.89
N ILE A 306 4.29 -24.17 -9.97
CA ILE A 306 4.61 -22.80 -10.41
C ILE A 306 4.12 -22.56 -11.84
N TYR A 307 4.32 -23.53 -12.74
CA TYR A 307 3.80 -23.48 -14.10
C TYR A 307 2.28 -23.33 -14.11
N LYS A 308 1.55 -24.15 -13.33
CA LYS A 308 0.08 -24.07 -13.26
C LYS A 308 -0.40 -22.72 -12.73
N ILE A 309 0.24 -22.19 -11.69
CA ILE A 309 -0.09 -20.86 -11.15
C ILE A 309 0.08 -19.79 -12.24
N TRP A 310 1.21 -19.83 -12.96
CA TRP A 310 1.47 -18.91 -14.05
C TRP A 310 0.47 -19.08 -15.21
N GLU A 311 0.21 -20.31 -15.66
CA GLU A 311 -0.69 -20.61 -16.77
C GLU A 311 -2.11 -20.13 -16.47
N ASP A 312 -2.61 -20.39 -15.26
CA ASP A 312 -3.91 -19.93 -14.80
C ASP A 312 -3.99 -18.40 -14.72
N GLU A 313 -2.93 -17.75 -14.23
CA GLU A 313 -2.84 -16.30 -14.16
C GLU A 313 -2.79 -15.66 -15.54
N PHE A 314 -2.03 -16.26 -16.46
CA PHE A 314 -1.88 -15.83 -17.83
C PHE A 314 -3.17 -15.96 -18.62
N ARG A 315 -3.87 -17.10 -18.49
CA ARG A 315 -5.18 -17.30 -19.10
C ARG A 315 -6.20 -16.29 -18.55
N TRP A 316 -6.24 -16.10 -17.24
CA TRP A 316 -7.17 -15.14 -16.62
C TRP A 316 -6.88 -13.69 -17.01
N ASN A 317 -5.62 -13.28 -17.04
CA ASN A 317 -5.25 -11.95 -17.51
C ASN A 317 -5.65 -11.72 -18.98
N CYS A 318 -5.57 -12.75 -19.85
CA CYS A 318 -6.09 -12.68 -21.22
C CYS A 318 -7.59 -12.39 -21.25
N LEU A 319 -8.38 -13.11 -20.45
CA LEU A 319 -9.83 -12.88 -20.34
C LEU A 319 -10.15 -11.46 -19.83
N LEU A 320 -9.38 -10.96 -18.86
CA LEU A 320 -9.55 -9.59 -18.37
C LEU A 320 -9.22 -8.55 -19.44
N ILE A 321 -8.14 -8.72 -20.21
CA ILE A 321 -7.74 -7.79 -21.28
C ILE A 321 -8.82 -7.70 -22.36
N GLN A 322 -9.43 -8.83 -22.70
CA GLN A 322 -10.50 -8.90 -23.70
C GLN A 322 -11.82 -8.31 -23.17
N ARG A 323 -12.12 -8.50 -21.88
CA ARG A 323 -13.37 -8.04 -21.27
C ARG A 323 -13.34 -6.57 -20.87
N TYR A 324 -12.22 -6.08 -20.36
CA TYR A 324 -12.04 -4.72 -19.84
C TYR A 324 -11.04 -3.98 -20.71
N ILE A 325 -11.51 -3.56 -21.89
CA ILE A 325 -10.72 -2.85 -22.89
C ILE A 325 -10.15 -1.54 -22.33
N GLY A 326 -8.96 -1.14 -22.80
CA GLY A 326 -8.34 0.14 -22.46
C GLY A 326 -7.71 0.20 -21.07
N ARG A 327 -7.61 -0.91 -20.33
CA ARG A 327 -7.04 -0.92 -18.97
C ARG A 327 -5.54 -1.22 -18.97
N GLU A 328 -4.73 -0.17 -18.84
CA GLU A 328 -3.26 -0.26 -18.83
C GLU A 328 -2.70 -1.26 -17.80
N ALA A 329 -3.28 -1.31 -16.59
CA ALA A 329 -2.84 -2.19 -15.51
C ALA A 329 -2.76 -3.67 -15.94
N LEU A 330 -3.69 -4.11 -16.77
CA LEU A 330 -3.74 -5.48 -17.29
C LEU A 330 -2.58 -5.79 -18.23
N TRP A 331 -2.21 -4.84 -19.07
CA TRP A 331 -1.09 -4.96 -20.01
C TRP A 331 0.26 -4.88 -19.29
N ILE A 332 0.38 -4.06 -18.24
CA ILE A 332 1.55 -4.06 -17.35
C ILE A 332 1.70 -5.41 -16.67
N HIS A 333 0.60 -5.99 -16.18
CA HIS A 333 0.63 -7.34 -15.59
C HIS A 333 0.97 -8.41 -16.63
N ARG A 334 0.47 -8.30 -17.86
CA ARG A 334 0.83 -9.19 -18.97
C ARG A 334 2.35 -9.22 -19.22
N ARG A 335 3.00 -8.05 -19.27
CA ARG A 335 4.46 -7.93 -19.41
C ARG A 335 5.20 -8.68 -18.31
N PHE A 336 4.73 -8.55 -17.07
CA PHE A 336 5.30 -9.31 -15.96
C PHE A 336 5.16 -10.82 -16.18
N LEU A 337 3.96 -11.31 -16.55
CA LEU A 337 3.73 -12.74 -16.75
C LEU A 337 4.58 -13.31 -17.89
N PHE A 338 4.75 -12.53 -18.96
CA PHE A 338 5.64 -12.87 -20.06
C PHE A 338 7.10 -12.98 -19.59
N GLN A 339 7.61 -11.99 -18.86
CA GLN A 339 8.97 -12.02 -18.32
C GLN A 339 9.17 -13.14 -17.30
N PHE A 340 8.19 -13.36 -16.44
CA PHE A 340 8.19 -14.42 -15.44
C PHE A 340 8.34 -15.79 -16.12
N TRP A 341 7.63 -16.02 -17.22
CA TRP A 341 7.77 -17.21 -18.03
C TRP A 341 9.15 -17.37 -18.67
N LEU A 342 9.67 -16.31 -19.29
CA LEU A 342 11.01 -16.35 -19.89
C LEU A 342 12.10 -16.66 -18.87
N ASN A 343 12.00 -16.10 -17.67
CA ASN A 343 12.93 -16.39 -16.58
C ASN A 343 12.80 -17.84 -16.11
N TYR A 344 11.57 -18.35 -15.99
CA TYR A 344 11.32 -19.75 -15.63
C TYR A 344 11.97 -20.70 -16.65
N LEU A 345 11.76 -20.47 -17.95
CA LEU A 345 12.45 -21.20 -19.02
C LEU A 345 13.97 -21.08 -18.89
N SER A 346 14.53 -19.88 -18.69
CA SER A 346 15.99 -19.72 -18.61
C SER A 346 16.65 -20.50 -17.46
N THR A 347 15.89 -20.87 -16.43
CA THR A 347 16.38 -21.63 -15.26
C THR A 347 16.29 -23.15 -15.38
N ASP A 348 15.70 -23.69 -16.45
CA ASP A 348 15.55 -25.15 -16.60
C ASP A 348 16.78 -25.79 -17.29
N PRO A 349 17.58 -26.63 -16.60
CA PRO A 349 18.78 -27.26 -17.18
C PRO A 349 18.47 -28.22 -18.35
N CYS A 350 17.21 -28.63 -18.53
CA CYS A 350 16.73 -29.40 -19.69
C CYS A 350 16.69 -28.58 -21.00
N LEU A 351 17.00 -27.27 -20.94
CA LEU A 351 16.98 -26.36 -22.09
C LEU A 351 18.37 -26.00 -22.62
N ASN A 352 19.40 -26.76 -22.22
CA ASN A 352 20.72 -26.63 -22.84
C ASN A 352 20.60 -26.90 -24.36
N PRO A 353 20.98 -25.92 -25.22
CA PRO A 353 20.80 -26.02 -26.67
C PRO A 353 21.70 -27.07 -27.35
N SER A 354 22.49 -27.82 -26.58
CA SER A 354 23.42 -28.85 -27.03
C SER A 354 22.72 -30.14 -27.52
N ASP A 355 21.49 -30.41 -27.11
CA ASP A 355 20.74 -31.60 -27.53
C ASP A 355 19.70 -31.26 -28.62
N SER A 356 20.14 -31.43 -29.87
CA SER A 356 19.47 -31.06 -31.11
C SER A 356 18.36 -32.03 -31.59
N ARG A 357 17.63 -32.66 -30.67
CA ARG A 357 16.45 -33.47 -31.01
C ARG A 357 15.19 -32.87 -30.41
N SER A 358 14.45 -32.12 -31.24
CA SER A 358 13.05 -31.70 -31.01
C SER A 358 12.74 -31.33 -29.55
N CYS A 359 13.39 -30.29 -29.02
CA CYS A 359 13.21 -29.88 -27.63
C CYS A 359 11.71 -29.53 -27.39
N PRO A 360 11.00 -30.21 -26.48
CA PRO A 360 9.58 -29.94 -26.17
C PRO A 360 9.30 -28.47 -25.82
N ALA A 361 10.30 -27.76 -25.32
CA ALA A 361 10.19 -26.36 -24.94
C ALA A 361 10.21 -25.37 -26.11
N VAL A 362 10.80 -25.72 -27.27
CA VAL A 362 10.71 -24.87 -28.46
C VAL A 362 9.29 -24.91 -29.04
N LEU A 363 8.62 -26.06 -28.93
CA LEU A 363 7.20 -26.22 -29.29
C LEU A 363 6.30 -25.45 -28.32
N ASP A 364 6.62 -25.44 -27.03
CA ASP A 364 5.91 -24.67 -26.00
C ASP A 364 6.03 -23.15 -26.22
N VAL A 365 7.22 -22.65 -26.57
CA VAL A 365 7.43 -21.22 -26.90
C VAL A 365 6.67 -20.81 -28.17
N ALA A 366 6.62 -21.66 -29.20
CA ALA A 366 5.90 -21.36 -30.43
C ALA A 366 4.37 -21.28 -30.20
N ASP A 367 3.81 -22.23 -29.45
CA ASP A 367 2.39 -22.22 -29.08
C ASP A 367 2.04 -21.01 -28.21
N PHE A 368 2.92 -20.68 -27.26
CA PHE A 368 2.81 -19.49 -26.43
C PHE A 368 2.79 -18.19 -27.27
N LEU A 369 3.75 -18.01 -28.18
CA LEU A 369 3.77 -16.82 -29.04
C LEU A 369 2.58 -16.78 -30.01
N GLN A 370 2.10 -17.94 -30.46
CA GLN A 370 0.87 -18.01 -31.27
C GLN A 370 -0.36 -17.53 -30.49
N LYS A 371 -0.48 -17.87 -29.20
CA LYS A 371 -1.55 -17.36 -28.33
C LYS A 371 -1.43 -15.85 -28.09
N GLU A 372 -0.21 -15.34 -27.91
CA GLU A 372 0.03 -13.89 -27.78
C GLU A 372 -0.35 -13.12 -29.05
N LEU A 373 0.03 -13.66 -30.20
CA LEU A 373 -0.33 -13.07 -31.49
C LEU A 373 -1.85 -13.00 -31.68
N GLN A 374 -2.59 -14.05 -31.30
CA GLN A 374 -4.04 -14.05 -31.35
C GLN A 374 -4.65 -12.96 -30.45
N LEU A 375 -4.16 -12.82 -29.21
CA LEU A 375 -4.60 -11.75 -28.32
C LEU A 375 -4.33 -10.36 -28.93
N LEU A 376 -3.13 -10.16 -29.49
CA LEU A 376 -2.74 -8.90 -30.14
C LEU A 376 -3.64 -8.54 -31.31
N LEU A 377 -3.92 -9.49 -32.21
CA LEU A 377 -4.81 -9.27 -33.37
C LEU A 377 -6.21 -8.84 -32.94
N VAL A 378 -6.78 -9.53 -31.93
CA VAL A 378 -8.08 -9.18 -31.36
C VAL A 378 -8.06 -7.77 -30.78
N CYS A 379 -7.03 -7.42 -30.01
CA CYS A 379 -6.96 -6.13 -29.32
C CYS A 379 -6.64 -4.95 -30.26
N LEU A 380 -5.84 -5.16 -31.31
CA LEU A 380 -5.53 -4.14 -32.31
C LEU A 380 -6.74 -3.80 -33.19
N SER A 381 -7.61 -4.78 -33.41
CA SER A 381 -8.83 -4.65 -34.20
C SER A 381 -10.04 -4.18 -33.37
N SER A 382 -9.81 -3.71 -32.14
CA SER A 382 -10.90 -3.22 -31.28
C SER A 382 -11.60 -2.04 -31.96
N PRO A 383 -12.94 -2.05 -32.06
CA PRO A 383 -13.67 -0.96 -32.71
C PRO A 383 -13.48 0.34 -31.92
N GLY A 384 -13.52 1.47 -32.64
CA GLY A 384 -13.61 2.77 -31.99
C GLY A 384 -14.93 2.89 -31.23
N ASP A 385 -14.85 3.33 -29.98
CA ASP A 385 -15.99 3.53 -29.08
C ASP A 385 -16.05 4.99 -28.62
N GLU A 386 -17.20 5.38 -28.06
CA GLU A 386 -17.48 6.75 -27.60
C GLU A 386 -16.49 7.21 -26.49
N PHE A 387 -15.95 6.26 -25.73
CA PHE A 387 -15.06 6.51 -24.60
C PHE A 387 -13.56 6.37 -24.95
N GLU A 388 -13.23 6.16 -26.23
CA GLU A 388 -11.88 5.89 -26.72
C GLU A 388 -11.19 4.64 -26.13
N ASP A 389 -11.87 3.81 -25.33
CA ASP A 389 -11.27 2.61 -24.73
C ASP A 389 -10.76 1.63 -25.81
N GLY A 390 -11.42 1.55 -26.97
CA GLY A 390 -10.97 0.72 -28.10
C GLY A 390 -9.69 1.24 -28.73
N ARG A 391 -9.57 2.57 -28.85
CA ARG A 391 -8.33 3.21 -29.30
C ARG A 391 -7.21 2.97 -28.30
N VAL A 392 -7.46 3.22 -27.01
CA VAL A 392 -6.49 3.00 -25.92
C VAL A 392 -6.05 1.53 -25.86
N GLN A 393 -6.98 0.58 -26.00
CA GLN A 393 -6.69 -0.86 -26.07
C GLN A 393 -5.72 -1.18 -27.20
N SER A 394 -5.98 -0.64 -28.39
CA SER A 394 -5.09 -0.85 -29.53
C SER A 394 -3.70 -0.27 -29.25
N GLU A 395 -3.59 0.90 -28.62
CA GLU A 395 -2.29 1.51 -28.26
C GLU A 395 -1.51 0.70 -27.23
N HIS A 396 -2.19 0.13 -26.23
CA HIS A 396 -1.57 -0.78 -25.28
C HIS A 396 -1.11 -2.07 -25.95
N ALA A 397 -1.90 -2.66 -26.83
CA ALA A 397 -1.53 -3.86 -27.59
C ALA A 397 -0.28 -3.62 -28.45
N ARG A 398 -0.20 -2.49 -29.17
CA ARG A 398 1.01 -2.10 -29.93
C ARG A 398 2.22 -1.99 -29.01
N SER A 399 2.08 -1.25 -27.92
CA SER A 399 3.15 -1.03 -26.95
C SER A 399 3.61 -2.33 -26.30
N TYR A 400 2.70 -3.28 -26.10
CA TYR A 400 3.00 -4.61 -25.59
C TYR A 400 3.77 -5.45 -26.62
N PHE A 401 3.33 -5.46 -27.87
CA PHE A 401 4.03 -6.16 -28.96
C PHE A 401 5.48 -5.69 -29.13
N PHE A 402 5.70 -4.37 -29.25
CA PHE A 402 7.06 -3.83 -29.37
C PHE A 402 7.91 -4.10 -28.14
N TRP A 403 7.29 -4.16 -26.95
CA TRP A 403 7.99 -4.57 -25.74
C TRP A 403 8.43 -6.04 -25.80
N ILE A 404 7.54 -6.96 -26.24
CA ILE A 404 7.85 -8.39 -26.41
C ILE A 404 9.07 -8.56 -27.34
N LEU A 405 9.03 -7.92 -28.51
CA LEU A 405 10.09 -8.03 -29.52
C LEU A 405 11.47 -7.66 -28.99
N LYS A 406 11.54 -6.69 -28.07
CA LYS A 406 12.79 -6.29 -27.44
C LYS A 406 13.29 -7.29 -26.39
N HIS A 407 12.38 -7.99 -25.72
CA HIS A 407 12.71 -8.85 -24.57
C HIS A 407 12.91 -10.32 -24.94
N ILE A 408 12.53 -10.73 -26.14
CA ILE A 408 12.82 -12.07 -26.66
C ILE A 408 14.28 -12.14 -27.15
N PRO A 409 15.05 -13.18 -26.77
CA PRO A 409 16.40 -13.39 -27.29
C PRO A 409 16.38 -13.59 -28.82
N PHE A 410 17.01 -12.69 -29.56
CA PHE A 410 16.96 -12.65 -31.03
C PHE A 410 17.64 -13.85 -31.73
N GLY A 411 18.46 -14.64 -31.01
CA GLY A 411 19.23 -15.74 -31.60
C GLY A 411 18.36 -16.96 -31.96
N PRO A 412 17.90 -17.77 -30.99
CA PRO A 412 17.21 -19.05 -31.25
C PRO A 412 15.81 -18.91 -31.89
N LEU A 413 15.24 -17.70 -31.88
CA LEU A 413 13.86 -17.42 -32.28
C LEU A 413 13.77 -16.60 -33.58
N SER A 414 14.92 -16.37 -34.24
CA SER A 414 14.99 -15.82 -35.59
C SER A 414 14.20 -16.70 -36.56
N GLY A 415 13.29 -16.09 -37.33
CA GLY A 415 12.36 -16.80 -38.22
C GLY A 415 11.22 -17.58 -37.54
N LEU A 416 11.12 -17.63 -36.21
CA LEU A 416 9.95 -18.21 -35.54
C LEU A 416 8.71 -17.34 -35.79
N TRP A 417 8.88 -16.02 -35.71
CA TRP A 417 7.82 -15.05 -35.99
C TRP A 417 7.23 -15.22 -37.37
N GLU A 418 8.03 -15.47 -38.40
CA GLU A 418 7.55 -15.70 -39.77
C GLU A 418 6.68 -16.96 -39.90
N LYS A 419 6.82 -17.92 -38.98
CA LYS A 419 6.05 -19.17 -38.97
C LYS A 419 4.72 -19.06 -38.22
N LEU A 420 4.50 -17.96 -37.46
CA LEU A 420 3.25 -17.77 -36.72
C LEU A 420 2.12 -17.34 -37.65
N ARG A 421 0.92 -17.90 -37.44
CA ARG A 421 -0.26 -17.58 -38.25
C ARG A 421 -0.81 -16.20 -37.86
N GLY A 422 -0.92 -15.29 -38.83
CA GLY A 422 -1.48 -13.94 -38.65
C GLY A 422 -0.45 -12.83 -38.47
N VAL A 423 0.85 -13.11 -38.67
CA VAL A 423 1.92 -12.12 -38.52
C VAL A 423 1.86 -11.02 -39.58
N GLU A 424 1.52 -11.36 -40.82
CA GLU A 424 1.39 -10.36 -41.89
C GLU A 424 0.21 -9.42 -41.65
N GLU A 425 -0.90 -9.96 -41.14
CA GLU A 425 -2.06 -9.17 -40.69
C GLU A 425 -1.67 -8.23 -39.53
N LEU A 426 -0.92 -8.74 -38.55
CA LEU A 426 -0.39 -7.93 -37.45
C LEU A 426 0.48 -6.78 -37.98
N LYS A 427 1.41 -7.07 -38.90
CA LYS A 427 2.28 -6.07 -39.51
C LYS A 427 1.47 -5.01 -40.26
N ALA A 428 0.44 -5.40 -40.99
CA ALA A 428 -0.46 -4.47 -41.69
C ALA A 428 -1.17 -3.54 -40.70
N LEU A 429 -1.80 -4.11 -39.66
CA LEU A 429 -2.49 -3.34 -38.62
C LEU A 429 -1.55 -2.36 -37.92
N LEU A 430 -0.31 -2.77 -37.63
CA LEU A 430 0.70 -1.91 -37.00
C LEU A 430 1.11 -0.72 -37.89
N ARG A 431 1.17 -0.92 -39.22
CA ARG A 431 1.52 0.13 -40.19
C ARG A 431 0.38 1.13 -40.36
N GLU A 432 -0.85 0.65 -40.54
CA GLU A 432 -2.02 1.49 -40.85
C GLU A 432 -2.38 2.45 -39.71
N SER A 433 -2.10 2.07 -38.48
CA SER A 433 -2.59 2.76 -37.29
C SER A 433 -1.52 3.54 -36.51
N SER A 434 -0.28 3.57 -37.00
CA SER A 434 0.84 4.26 -36.34
C SER A 434 1.19 5.56 -37.05
N SER A 435 1.34 6.65 -36.29
CA SER A 435 1.87 7.90 -36.85
C SER A 435 3.35 7.74 -37.27
N PRO A 436 3.83 8.51 -38.27
CA PRO A 436 5.23 8.46 -38.69
C PRO A 436 6.23 8.68 -37.54
N VAL A 437 5.85 9.52 -36.57
CA VAL A 437 6.63 9.78 -35.35
C VAL A 437 6.71 8.54 -34.46
N LYS A 438 5.58 7.85 -34.22
CA LYS A 438 5.57 6.61 -33.43
C LYS A 438 6.41 5.52 -34.10
N ILE A 439 6.31 5.37 -35.43
CA ILE A 439 7.12 4.41 -36.21
C ILE A 439 8.62 4.68 -36.01
N HIS A 440 9.05 5.95 -36.09
CA HIS A 440 10.44 6.33 -35.83
C HIS A 440 10.90 5.98 -34.41
N LEU A 441 10.07 6.25 -33.40
CA LEU A 441 10.38 5.91 -32.01
C LEU A 441 10.55 4.40 -31.83
N TRP A 442 9.65 3.58 -32.40
CA TRP A 442 9.74 2.13 -32.31
C TRP A 442 10.96 1.56 -33.03
N ARG A 443 11.29 2.08 -34.21
CA ARG A 443 12.51 1.72 -34.93
C ARG A 443 13.76 2.02 -34.13
N SER A 444 13.82 3.19 -33.50
CA SER A 444 14.91 3.56 -32.59
C SER A 444 15.00 2.63 -31.38
N PHE A 445 13.85 2.28 -30.78
CA PHE A 445 13.77 1.44 -29.59
C PHE A 445 14.18 -0.02 -29.82
N LEU A 446 13.82 -0.59 -30.97
CA LEU A 446 14.14 -1.98 -31.36
C LEU A 446 15.55 -2.12 -31.96
N GLY A 447 16.08 -1.05 -32.56
CA GLY A 447 17.31 -1.11 -33.35
C GLY A 447 17.08 -1.67 -34.76
N ARG A 448 18.00 -1.37 -35.67
CA ARG A 448 17.88 -1.74 -37.10
C ARG A 448 17.72 -3.24 -37.36
N PRO A 449 18.51 -4.15 -36.76
CA PRO A 449 18.41 -5.58 -37.09
C PRO A 449 17.04 -6.18 -36.78
N ILE A 450 16.45 -5.82 -35.63
CA ILE A 450 15.13 -6.32 -35.21
C ILE A 450 14.02 -5.75 -36.09
N TRP A 451 14.13 -4.46 -36.41
CA TRP A 451 13.14 -3.79 -37.24
C TRP A 451 13.13 -4.32 -38.68
N ASP A 452 14.30 -4.44 -39.29
CA ASP A 452 14.44 -4.81 -40.69
C ASP A 452 14.06 -6.29 -40.92
N ASP A 453 14.26 -7.17 -39.93
CA ASP A 453 13.79 -8.56 -39.96
C ASP A 453 12.26 -8.66 -40.01
N LEU A 454 11.55 -7.80 -39.27
CA LEU A 454 10.09 -7.84 -39.20
C LEU A 454 9.41 -7.04 -40.30
N PHE A 455 9.88 -5.83 -40.59
CA PHE A 455 9.22 -4.92 -41.52
C PHE A 455 9.90 -4.84 -42.89
N GLY A 456 11.00 -5.56 -43.08
CA GLY A 456 11.86 -5.45 -44.24
C GLY A 456 12.80 -4.24 -44.14
N PRO A 457 13.88 -4.22 -44.95
CA PRO A 457 14.72 -3.04 -45.06
C PRO A 457 13.91 -1.89 -45.66
N THR A 458 13.78 -0.79 -44.93
CA THR A 458 13.20 0.47 -45.44
C THR A 458 14.26 1.33 -46.11
#